data_AF-A0A6G3UL13-F1
#
_entry.id   AF-A0A6G3UL13-F1
#
_cell.length_a   1.000
_cell.length_b   1.000
_cell.length_c   1.000
_cell.angle_alpha   90.00
_cell.angle_beta   90.00
_cell.angle_gamma   90.00
#
_symmetry.space_group_name_H-M   'P 1'
#
loop_
_entity.id
_entity.type
_entity.pdbx_description
1 polymer ?
#
loop_
_entity_poly.entity_id
_entity_poly.type
_entity_poly.pdbx_seq_one_letter_code
_entity_poly.pdbx_strand_id
1 'polypeptide(L)'
;LVTATAAVGDGTIEVRLVNAAPDRPGTARVPVLGRHVTVEIAGLEPGAPYRLRADDPGCGPTAHPGPDGLVRTTLVLPLPGRRTLRLTRDRTQPAPAKEASGP
;
A
#
# COMPACT_ATOMS: atom_id res chain seq x y z
N LEU A 1 15.47 -12.23 -1.59
CA LEU A 1 14.66 -11.86 -2.78
C LEU A 1 13.31 -11.38 -2.29
N VAL A 2 12.84 -10.23 -2.79
CA VAL A 2 11.47 -9.75 -2.56
C VAL A 2 10.67 -9.94 -3.85
N THR A 3 9.49 -10.54 -3.75
CA THR A 3 8.58 -10.74 -4.87
C THR A 3 7.29 -9.97 -4.61
N ALA A 4 6.79 -9.28 -5.64
CA ALA A 4 5.50 -8.60 -5.62
C ALA A 4 4.57 -9.22 -6.66
N THR A 5 3.32 -9.47 -6.28
CA THR A 5 2.27 -9.91 -7.21
C THR A 5 1.05 -9.03 -7.02
N ALA A 6 0.47 -8.55 -8.12
CA ALA A 6 -0.73 -7.73 -8.12
C ALA A 6 -1.90 -8.48 -8.76
N ALA A 7 -3.09 -8.33 -8.19
CA ALA A 7 -4.34 -8.83 -8.73
C ALA A 7 -5.42 -7.74 -8.65
N VAL A 8 -6.32 -7.72 -9.62
CA VAL A 8 -7.45 -6.79 -9.67
C VAL A 8 -8.72 -7.58 -9.86
N GLY A 9 -9.72 -7.36 -9.00
CA GLY A 9 -11.01 -8.03 -9.05
C GLY A 9 -12.02 -7.34 -8.14
N ASP A 10 -13.30 -7.34 -8.52
CA ASP A 10 -14.41 -6.82 -7.71
C ASP A 10 -14.19 -5.39 -7.15
N GLY A 11 -13.56 -4.52 -7.96
CA GLY A 11 -13.26 -3.14 -7.55
C GLY A 11 -12.17 -3.00 -6.48
N THR A 12 -11.41 -4.08 -6.24
CA THR A 12 -10.27 -4.14 -5.31
C THR A 12 -9.00 -4.46 -6.07
N ILE A 13 -7.92 -3.77 -5.69
CA ILE A 13 -6.56 -4.04 -6.12
C ILE A 13 -5.83 -4.65 -4.92
N GLU A 14 -5.30 -5.85 -5.09
CA GLU A 14 -4.49 -6.54 -4.07
C GLU A 14 -3.04 -6.60 -4.53
N VAL A 15 -2.11 -6.16 -3.69
CA VAL A 15 -0.67 -6.28 -3.89
C VAL A 15 -0.10 -7.13 -2.77
N ARG A 16 0.43 -8.29 -3.12
CA ARG A 16 1.06 -9.21 -2.18
C ARG A 16 2.58 -9.14 -2.31
N LEU A 17 3.24 -8.87 -1.20
CA LEU A 17 4.68 -8.80 -1.05
C LEU A 17 5.18 -10.01 -0.27
N VAL A 18 6.21 -10.69 -0.78
CA VAL A 18 6.85 -11.82 -0.10
C VAL A 18 8.35 -11.57 -0.04
N ASN A 19 8.91 -11.64 1.16
CA ASN A 19 10.34 -11.58 1.39
C ASN A 19 10.85 -12.97 1.80
N ALA A 20 11.56 -13.62 0.89
CA ALA A 20 12.14 -14.94 1.10
C ALA A 20 13.61 -14.87 1.55
N ALA A 21 14.13 -13.69 1.90
CA ALA A 21 15.48 -13.61 2.43
C ALA A 21 15.56 -14.37 3.76
N PRO A 22 16.57 -15.25 3.95
CA PRO A 22 16.73 -16.01 5.18
C PRO A 22 16.97 -15.05 6.35
N ASP A 23 16.34 -15.34 7.49
CA ASP A 23 16.75 -14.71 8.74
C ASP A 23 18.19 -15.12 9.03
N ARG A 24 19.07 -14.16 9.29
CA ARG A 24 20.51 -14.45 9.38
C ARG A 24 20.77 -15.11 10.73
N PRO A 25 21.15 -16.40 10.80
CA PRO A 25 21.42 -17.02 12.07
C PRO A 25 22.80 -16.55 12.55
N GLY A 26 22.86 -15.70 13.58
CA GLY A 26 24.15 -15.47 14.24
C GLY A 26 24.41 -14.17 15.00
N THR A 27 23.57 -13.14 14.96
CA THR A 27 23.87 -11.91 15.71
C THR A 27 22.65 -11.28 16.36
N ALA A 28 22.52 -11.57 17.66
CA ALA A 28 21.72 -10.89 18.69
C ALA A 28 20.19 -11.00 18.62
N ARG A 29 19.56 -10.98 19.80
CA ARG A 29 18.11 -10.83 20.05
C ARG A 29 17.61 -9.43 19.62
N VAL A 30 17.94 -9.02 18.40
CA VAL A 30 17.46 -7.76 17.83
C VAL A 30 16.08 -8.04 17.26
N PRO A 31 15.04 -7.26 17.59
CA PRO A 31 13.74 -7.42 16.95
C PRO A 31 13.94 -7.30 15.44
N VAL A 32 13.46 -8.29 14.69
CA VAL A 32 13.57 -8.36 13.23
C VAL A 32 13.12 -7.03 12.63
N LEU A 33 14.08 -6.17 12.26
CA LEU A 33 13.82 -4.90 11.60
C LEU A 33 13.35 -5.25 10.19
N GLY A 34 12.04 -5.28 9.98
CA GLY A 34 11.47 -5.51 8.66
C GLY A 34 12.02 -4.53 7.63
N ARG A 35 12.05 -4.94 6.35
CA ARG A 35 12.46 -4.04 5.26
C ARG A 35 11.34 -3.07 4.95
N HIS A 36 11.66 -1.79 4.84
CA HIS A 36 10.72 -0.80 4.34
C HIS A 36 10.59 -0.99 2.83
N VAL A 37 9.37 -1.21 2.35
CA VAL A 37 9.05 -1.39 0.93
C VAL A 37 8.04 -0.33 0.53
N THR A 38 8.36 0.42 -0.52
CA THR A 38 7.42 1.36 -1.13
C THR A 38 6.62 0.64 -2.20
N VAL A 39 5.30 0.75 -2.12
CA VAL A 39 4.35 0.26 -3.13
C VAL A 39 3.74 1.48 -3.81
N GLU A 40 3.78 1.44 -5.14
CA GLU A 40 3.20 2.46 -6.01
C GLU A 40 2.12 1.83 -6.87
N ILE A 41 0.94 2.44 -6.88
CA ILE A 41 -0.22 2.01 -7.67
C ILE A 41 -0.62 3.20 -8.53
N ALA A 42 -0.54 3.03 -9.85
CA ALA A 42 -0.88 4.04 -10.84
C ALA A 42 -2.14 3.64 -11.63
N GLY A 43 -2.71 4.60 -12.37
CA GLY A 43 -3.93 4.40 -13.16
C GLY A 43 -5.22 4.43 -12.33
N LEU A 44 -5.17 5.00 -11.13
CA LEU A 44 -6.35 5.24 -10.30
C LEU A 44 -7.08 6.50 -10.76
N GLU A 45 -8.37 6.60 -10.46
CA GLU A 45 -9.15 7.79 -10.78
C GLU A 45 -8.68 8.96 -9.89
N PRO A 46 -8.19 10.07 -10.47
CA PRO A 46 -7.69 11.21 -9.71
C PRO A 46 -8.74 11.76 -8.74
N GLY A 47 -8.36 12.00 -7.49
CA GLY A 47 -9.23 12.53 -6.45
C GLY A 47 -10.30 11.57 -5.92
N ALA A 48 -10.50 10.39 -6.51
CA ALA A 48 -11.44 9.41 -5.95
C ALA A 48 -10.89 8.82 -4.63
N PRO A 49 -11.72 8.64 -3.59
CA PRO A 49 -11.24 8.07 -2.33
C PRO A 49 -11.04 6.56 -2.48
N TYR A 50 -9.89 6.07 -2.02
CA TYR A 50 -9.60 4.64 -1.94
C TYR A 50 -9.24 4.25 -0.52
N ARG A 51 -9.88 3.22 0.02
CA ARG A 51 -9.50 2.63 1.31
C ARG A 51 -8.26 1.79 1.13
N LEU A 52 -7.25 2.07 1.95
CA LEU A 52 -6.00 1.35 1.98
C LEU A 52 -6.00 0.45 3.22
N ARG A 53 -5.88 -0.85 3.04
CA ARG A 53 -5.76 -1.82 4.13
C ARG A 53 -4.50 -2.64 3.95
N ALA A 54 -3.63 -2.61 4.94
CA ALA A 54 -2.53 -3.55 5.04
C ALA A 54 -2.66 -4.35 6.33
N ASP A 55 -2.11 -5.56 6.36
CA ASP A 55 -2.04 -6.40 7.56
C ASP A 55 -1.03 -5.86 8.61
N ASP A 56 -0.73 -4.56 8.61
CA ASP A 56 0.28 -3.88 9.43
C ASP A 56 -0.36 -2.71 10.21
N PRO A 57 -0.02 -2.50 11.49
CA PRO A 57 -0.68 -1.51 12.35
C PRO A 57 -0.41 -0.02 12.02
N GLY A 58 0.21 0.30 10.88
CA GLY A 58 0.55 1.69 10.49
C GLY A 58 -0.06 2.17 9.17
N CYS A 59 -0.88 1.36 8.50
CA CYS A 59 -1.44 1.73 7.20
C CYS A 59 -2.62 2.70 7.39
N GLY A 60 -2.45 3.95 6.94
CA GLY A 60 -3.52 4.96 6.96
C GLY A 60 -4.76 4.47 6.19
N PRO A 61 -5.99 4.78 6.66
CA PRO A 61 -7.21 4.09 6.23
C PRO A 61 -7.69 4.47 4.83
N THR A 62 -7.31 5.66 4.33
CA THR A 62 -7.80 6.21 3.05
C THR A 62 -6.68 6.96 2.32
N ALA A 63 -6.57 6.71 1.02
CA ALA A 63 -5.69 7.41 0.09
C ALA A 63 -6.53 8.12 -0.99
N HIS A 64 -6.10 9.31 -1.38
CA HIS A 64 -6.67 10.07 -2.48
C HIS A 64 -5.58 10.20 -3.55
N PRO A 65 -5.73 9.55 -4.71
CA PRO A 65 -4.76 9.67 -5.78
C PRO A 65 -4.62 11.12 -6.22
N GLY A 66 -3.39 11.55 -6.47
CA GLY A 66 -3.10 12.86 -7.04
C GLY A 66 -3.64 13.00 -8.48
N PRO A 67 -3.41 14.15 -9.13
CA PRO A 67 -3.79 14.37 -10.53
C PRO A 67 -3.23 13.34 -11.52
N ASP A 68 -2.13 12.68 -11.15
CA ASP A 68 -1.46 11.61 -11.90
C ASP A 68 -2.09 10.22 -11.70
N GLY A 69 -3.12 10.11 -10.84
CA GLY A 69 -3.77 8.85 -10.52
C GLY A 69 -2.87 7.90 -9.73
N LEU A 70 -1.92 8.44 -8.97
CA LEU A 70 -0.91 7.68 -8.24
C LEU A 70 -1.19 7.65 -6.73
N VAL A 71 -1.06 6.47 -6.14
CA VAL A 71 -1.01 6.27 -4.69
C VAL A 71 0.30 5.59 -4.34
N ARG A 72 1.04 6.20 -3.42
CA ARG A 72 2.29 5.66 -2.87
C ARG A 72 2.12 5.40 -1.38
N THR A 73 2.53 4.21 -0.94
CA THR A 73 2.54 3.84 0.48
C THR A 73 3.82 3.07 0.82
N THR A 74 4.25 3.15 2.07
CA THR A 74 5.42 2.42 2.57
C THR A 74 4.98 1.43 3.64
N LEU A 75 5.43 0.20 3.51
CA LEU A 75 5.08 -0.92 4.39
C LEU A 75 6.33 -1.52 5.02
N VAL A 76 6.22 -1.99 6.25
CA VAL A 76 7.27 -2.79 6.89
C VAL A 76 7.05 -4.27 6.53
N LEU A 77 7.95 -4.85 5.73
CA LEU A 77 7.92 -6.23 5.29
C LEU A 77 8.86 -7.10 6.16
N PRO A 78 8.34 -8.07 6.95
CA PRO A 78 9.15 -8.94 7.79
C PRO A 78 10.17 -9.79 7.01
N LEU A 79 11.17 -10.30 7.74
CA LEU A 79 12.29 -11.11 7.24
C LEU A 79 12.38 -12.44 8.03
N PRO A 80 12.11 -13.60 7.41
CA PRO A 80 11.28 -13.78 6.22
C PRO A 80 9.81 -13.43 6.54
N GLY A 81 9.02 -13.17 5.51
CA GLY A 81 7.58 -13.02 5.72
C GLY A 81 6.83 -12.43 4.54
N ARG A 82 5.55 -12.12 4.76
CA ARG A 82 4.64 -11.61 3.73
C ARG A 82 3.78 -10.46 4.26
N ARG A 83 3.37 -9.59 3.34
CA ARG A 83 2.37 -8.55 3.57
C ARG A 83 1.43 -8.49 2.38
N THR A 84 0.17 -8.17 2.65
CA THR A 84 -0.82 -7.89 1.63
C THR A 84 -1.31 -6.47 1.81
N LEU A 85 -1.33 -5.71 0.72
CA LEU A 85 -1.93 -4.40 0.61
C LEU A 85 -3.20 -4.54 -0.23
N ARG A 86 -4.30 -4.01 0.26
CA ARG A 86 -5.58 -3.94 -0.45
C ARG A 86 -5.98 -2.50 -0.62
N LEU A 87 -6.34 -2.15 -1.85
CA LEU A 87 -6.86 -0.86 -2.22
C LEU A 87 -8.26 -1.06 -2.81
N THR A 88 -9.28 -0.49 -2.16
CA THR A 88 -10.67 -0.59 -2.62
C THR A 88 -11.23 0.80 -2.80
N ARG A 89 -11.89 1.07 -3.93
CA ARG A 89 -12.55 2.38 -4.13
C ARG A 89 -13.64 2.56 -3.09
N ASP A 90 -13.56 3.63 -2.31
CA ASP A 90 -14.61 3.99 -1.38
C ASP A 90 -15.73 4.70 -2.15
N ARG A 91 -16.87 4.02 -2.33
CA ARG A 91 -18.05 4.63 -2.97
C ARG A 91 -18.96 5.33 -1.96
N THR A 92 -18.64 5.26 -0.67
CA THR A 92 -19.43 5.86 0.41
C THR A 92 -18.96 7.25 0.81
N GLN A 93 -17.72 7.61 0.46
CA GLN A 93 -17.22 8.99 0.60
C GLN A 93 -17.29 9.72 -0.75
N PRO A 94 -17.85 10.95 -0.80
CA PRO A 94 -17.70 11.79 -1.97
C PRO A 94 -16.21 12.16 -2.14
N ALA A 95 -15.76 12.27 -3.39
CA ALA A 95 -14.44 12.80 -3.69
C ALA A 95 -14.31 14.21 -3.07
N PRO A 96 -13.15 14.58 -2.48
CA PRO A 96 -12.92 15.94 -2.04
C PRO A 96 -13.21 16.90 -3.18
N ALA A 97 -14.04 17.91 -2.91
CA ALA A 97 -14.40 18.91 -3.89
C ALA A 97 -13.11 19.59 -4.39
N LYS A 98 -12.95 19.66 -5.71
CA LYS A 98 -11.92 20.51 -6.33
C LYS A 98 -12.07 21.90 -5.72
N GLU A 99 -11.04 22.35 -5.00
CA GLU A 99 -10.93 23.75 -4.63
C GLU A 99 -10.94 24.53 -5.94
N ALA A 100 -12.03 25.28 -6.17
CA ALA A 100 -12.10 26.19 -7.28
C ALA A 100 -11.07 27.28 -7.01
N SER A 101 -9.89 27.17 -7.63
CA SER A 101 -8.99 28.30 -7.78
C SER A 101 -9.77 29.38 -8.52
N GLY A 102 -10.23 30.38 -7.78
CA GLY A 102 -10.87 31.57 -8.31
C GLY A 102 -9.92 32.39 -9.17
N PRO A 103 -10.46 33.23 -10.08
CA PRO A 103 -9.69 34.03 -11.04
C PRO A 103 -8.82 35.10 -10.38
#